data_AF-A0A2V8J436-F1
#
_entry.id   AF-A0A2V8J436-F1
#
_cell.length_a   1.000
_cell.length_b   1.000
_cell.length_c   1.000
_cell.angle_alpha   90.00
_cell.angle_beta   90.00
_cell.angle_gamma   90.00
#
_symmetry.space_group_name_H-M   'P 1'
#
loop_
_entity.id
_entity.type
_entity.pdbx_description
1 polymer ?
#
loop_
_entity_poly.entity_id
_entity_poly.type
_entity_poly.pdbx_seq_one_letter_code
_entity_poly.pdbx_strand_id
1 'polypeptide(L)'
;MNAHLMPIAAAALVFASVVPAAAQWINYPTAGIPRLPDGKPNLSAPAPRTAEGKPDLSGIWRAGRTGEYGYDFNVAVNLKPEDIQPWAQTLRQQRVQDFRKDSPLARCLPVSVPFLNFRGLSQIVQTSGLIVVLHESPNSPHRTIYTDGRQLPKDVSELNPTWLGYSVGHWEQDTLVINSAGFNDLGWLDVGGHPQTESLRITERLRRRDVGHLEYEMTIDDPKAFTKPFTLRADKTLVPDSVLLEDICDNERSGTHLVSGMKLAPEILAKYAGTYEFGPGRQAVVAVSGDQLIIQDSAHPADRLFVARSETIFLSSVSMASVEFVKNAQGTVTQMVRREGGKSETAARSAARN
;
A
#
# COMPACT_ATOMS: atom_id res chain seq x y z
N MET A 1 -71.53 35.68 14.81
CA MET A 1 -71.95 35.48 13.41
C MET A 1 -70.91 34.61 12.74
N ASN A 2 -71.40 33.54 12.12
CA ASN A 2 -70.64 32.42 11.59
C ASN A 2 -69.84 32.76 10.32
N ALA A 3 -68.69 32.07 10.22
CA ALA A 3 -68.11 31.46 9.03
C ALA A 3 -67.40 32.40 8.03
N HIS A 4 -66.34 32.02 7.30
CA HIS A 4 -66.05 30.73 6.66
C HIS A 4 -64.56 30.66 6.20
N LEU A 5 -64.06 29.42 6.06
CA LEU A 5 -63.11 28.91 5.05
C LEU A 5 -61.59 29.15 5.23
N MET A 6 -60.93 28.10 5.76
CA MET A 6 -59.56 27.69 5.38
C MET A 6 -59.55 27.11 3.94
N PRO A 7 -58.50 27.37 3.13
CA PRO A 7 -58.09 26.46 2.07
C PRO A 7 -56.70 25.87 2.35
N ILE A 8 -56.71 24.57 2.62
CA ILE A 8 -55.92 23.50 2.00
C ILE A 8 -54.55 23.86 1.40
N ALA A 9 -53.56 23.13 1.91
CA ALA A 9 -52.19 23.00 1.47
C ALA A 9 -51.99 22.87 -0.06
N ALA A 10 -50.98 23.58 -0.56
CA ALA A 10 -50.23 23.20 -1.74
C ALA A 10 -48.73 23.43 -1.45
N ALA A 11 -48.14 22.53 -0.67
CA ALA A 11 -46.69 22.40 -0.62
C ALA A 11 -46.26 21.84 -1.97
N ALA A 12 -45.89 22.73 -2.90
CA ALA A 12 -45.26 22.34 -4.15
C ALA A 12 -43.96 21.61 -3.82
N LEU A 13 -43.96 20.28 -3.98
CA LEU A 13 -42.75 19.46 -3.94
C LEU A 13 -41.77 20.03 -4.96
N VAL A 14 -40.73 20.68 -4.48
CA VAL A 14 -39.49 20.86 -5.22
C VAL A 14 -38.89 19.46 -5.38
N PHE A 15 -39.24 18.77 -6.46
CA PHE A 15 -38.43 17.69 -6.99
C PHE A 15 -37.14 18.34 -7.50
N ALA A 16 -36.23 18.63 -6.58
CA ALA A 16 -34.83 18.81 -6.92
C ALA A 16 -34.40 17.49 -7.54
N SER A 17 -34.26 17.48 -8.86
CA SER A 17 -33.54 16.46 -9.58
C SER A 17 -32.16 16.38 -8.95
N VAL A 18 -31.98 15.41 -8.06
CA VAL A 18 -30.66 14.95 -7.66
C VAL A 18 -30.11 14.21 -8.86
N VAL A 19 -29.69 14.98 -9.87
CA VAL A 19 -28.67 14.51 -10.78
C VAL A 19 -27.48 14.27 -9.86
N PRO A 20 -26.97 13.04 -9.73
CA PRO A 20 -25.69 12.88 -9.09
C PRO A 20 -24.75 13.77 -9.89
N ALA A 21 -24.25 14.83 -9.27
CA ALA A 21 -23.10 15.54 -9.78
C ALA A 21 -21.96 14.52 -9.74
N ALA A 22 -21.91 13.64 -10.75
CA ALA A 22 -20.69 13.00 -11.15
C ALA A 22 -19.73 14.17 -11.32
N ALA A 23 -18.76 14.24 -10.41
CA ALA A 23 -17.93 15.39 -10.16
C ALA A 23 -17.59 16.13 -11.45
N GLN A 24 -17.83 17.44 -11.47
CA GLN A 24 -17.43 18.34 -12.54
C GLN A 24 -15.90 18.47 -12.55
N TRP A 25 -15.21 17.37 -12.83
CA TRP A 25 -13.79 17.42 -13.17
C TRP A 25 -13.67 17.61 -14.67
N ILE A 26 -12.60 18.28 -15.09
CA ILE A 26 -12.44 18.62 -16.50
C ILE A 26 -12.06 17.36 -17.27
N ASN A 27 -13.02 16.79 -18.02
CA ASN A 27 -12.80 15.62 -18.86
C ASN A 27 -12.12 16.03 -20.17
N TYR A 28 -10.81 16.29 -20.11
CA TYR A 28 -10.00 16.49 -21.31
C TYR A 28 -9.60 15.13 -21.90
N PRO A 29 -9.97 14.84 -23.17
CA PRO A 29 -9.50 13.65 -23.85
C PRO A 29 -7.96 13.60 -23.87
N THR A 30 -7.36 12.49 -23.45
CA THR A 30 -5.92 12.26 -23.66
C THR A 30 -5.64 12.30 -25.15
N ALA A 31 -4.65 13.10 -25.55
CA ALA A 31 -4.26 13.24 -26.94
C ALA A 31 -3.55 11.98 -27.46
N GLY A 32 -3.70 11.68 -28.75
CA GLY A 32 -2.92 10.64 -29.43
C GLY A 32 -3.30 9.18 -29.14
N ILE A 33 -4.24 8.92 -28.23
CA ILE A 33 -4.73 7.56 -27.98
C ILE A 33 -5.83 7.17 -28.99
N PRO A 34 -5.76 5.98 -29.61
CA PRO A 34 -6.83 5.45 -30.45
C PRO A 34 -8.16 5.34 -29.68
N ARG A 35 -9.28 5.60 -30.36
CA ARG A 35 -10.63 5.53 -29.79
C ARG A 35 -11.54 4.61 -30.59
N LEU A 36 -12.48 3.99 -29.89
CA LEU A 36 -13.56 3.21 -30.48
C LEU A 36 -14.63 4.15 -31.09
N PRO A 37 -15.56 3.63 -31.92
CA PRO A 37 -16.65 4.43 -32.49
C PRO A 37 -17.55 5.13 -31.45
N ASP A 38 -17.61 4.61 -30.22
CA ASP A 38 -18.35 5.22 -29.10
C ASP A 38 -17.57 6.34 -28.38
N GLY A 39 -16.37 6.70 -28.88
CA GLY A 39 -15.51 7.75 -28.33
C GLY A 39 -14.66 7.32 -27.14
N LYS A 40 -14.78 6.08 -26.65
CA LYS A 40 -13.95 5.60 -25.54
C LYS A 40 -12.53 5.24 -25.98
N PRO A 41 -11.53 5.42 -25.11
CA PRO A 41 -10.16 4.91 -25.33
C PRO A 41 -10.14 3.43 -25.72
N ASN A 42 -9.45 3.10 -26.82
CA ASN A 42 -9.18 1.72 -27.20
C ASN A 42 -7.87 1.25 -26.55
N LEU A 43 -7.99 0.70 -25.34
CA LEU A 43 -6.84 0.26 -24.53
C LEU A 43 -6.11 -0.95 -25.12
N SER A 44 -6.73 -1.72 -26.01
CA SER A 44 -6.10 -2.89 -26.66
C SER A 44 -5.43 -2.57 -28.00
N ALA A 45 -5.41 -1.31 -28.43
CA ALA A 45 -4.73 -0.91 -29.66
C ALA A 45 -3.21 -1.06 -29.54
N PRO A 46 -2.46 -1.20 -30.67
CA PRO A 46 -1.01 -1.34 -30.63
C PRO A 46 -0.33 -0.25 -29.81
N ALA A 47 0.73 -0.62 -29.07
CA ALA A 47 1.46 0.32 -28.24
C ALA A 47 1.99 1.51 -29.06
N PRO A 48 1.81 2.76 -28.60
CA PRO A 48 2.37 3.93 -29.27
C PRO A 48 3.90 3.86 -29.26
N ARG A 49 4.52 4.48 -30.26
CA ARG A 49 5.97 4.57 -30.39
C ARG A 49 6.43 6.02 -30.48
N THR A 50 7.60 6.31 -29.92
CA THR A 50 8.25 7.62 -30.04
C THR A 50 8.79 7.82 -31.45
N ALA A 51 9.27 9.04 -31.75
CA ALA A 51 9.92 9.34 -33.03
C ALA A 51 11.15 8.46 -33.30
N GLU A 52 11.83 8.02 -32.25
CA GLU A 52 12.97 7.10 -32.29
C GLU A 52 12.57 5.62 -32.42
N GLY A 53 11.27 5.33 -32.55
CA GLY A 53 10.73 3.99 -32.78
C GLY A 53 10.68 3.10 -31.53
N LYS A 54 11.02 3.63 -30.34
CA LYS A 54 10.86 2.92 -29.05
C LYS A 54 9.41 2.99 -28.58
N PRO A 55 8.92 2.03 -27.79
CA PRO A 55 7.63 2.17 -27.12
C PRO A 55 7.57 3.49 -26.34
N ASP A 56 6.51 4.25 -26.54
CA ASP A 56 6.22 5.43 -25.73
C ASP A 56 5.56 4.95 -24.43
N LEU A 57 6.18 5.19 -23.29
CA LEU A 57 5.66 4.83 -21.97
C LEU A 57 4.82 5.96 -21.35
N SER A 58 4.69 7.11 -22.02
CA SER A 58 4.00 8.27 -21.49
C SER A 58 2.52 7.98 -21.20
N GLY A 59 2.05 8.52 -20.09
CA GLY A 59 0.67 8.35 -19.62
C GLY A 59 0.57 8.30 -18.10
N ILE A 60 -0.67 8.38 -17.60
CA ILE A 60 -0.98 8.15 -16.19
C ILE A 60 -1.28 6.66 -16.02
N TRP A 61 -0.56 6.02 -15.12
CA TRP A 61 -0.62 4.59 -14.89
C TRP A 61 -1.09 4.32 -13.47
N ARG A 62 -2.10 3.45 -13.34
CA ARG A 62 -2.50 2.89 -12.05
C ARG A 62 -1.60 1.72 -11.70
N ALA A 63 -1.08 1.72 -10.48
CA ALA A 63 -0.30 0.61 -9.97
C ALA A 63 -1.10 -0.70 -10.01
N GLY A 64 -0.45 -1.77 -10.45
CA GLY A 64 -1.00 -3.12 -10.35
C GLY A 64 -1.11 -3.54 -8.88
N ARG A 65 -2.22 -4.21 -8.53
CA ARG A 65 -2.43 -4.74 -7.19
C ARG A 65 -2.30 -6.27 -7.22
N THR A 66 -1.22 -6.78 -6.64
CA THR A 66 -0.91 -8.21 -6.56
C THR A 66 -0.64 -8.59 -5.11
N GLY A 67 -1.12 -9.76 -4.69
CA GLY A 67 -1.08 -10.20 -3.29
C GLY A 67 -2.28 -9.71 -2.48
N GLU A 68 -2.49 -10.31 -1.30
CA GLU A 68 -3.68 -10.09 -0.45
C GLU A 68 -3.86 -8.61 -0.06
N TYR A 69 -2.77 -7.89 0.18
CA TYR A 69 -2.78 -6.47 0.53
C TYR A 69 -2.15 -5.54 -0.53
N GLY A 70 -1.49 -6.08 -1.55
CA GLY A 70 -0.62 -5.32 -2.46
C GLY A 70 0.85 -5.34 -2.02
N TYR A 71 1.76 -5.22 -2.99
CA TYR A 71 3.20 -5.10 -2.71
C TYR A 71 3.57 -3.78 -2.03
N ASP A 72 2.73 -2.74 -2.12
CA ASP A 72 2.89 -1.51 -1.34
C ASP A 72 2.76 -1.75 0.16
N PHE A 73 2.08 -2.83 0.57
CA PHE A 73 1.97 -3.23 1.96
C PHE A 73 3.00 -4.28 2.39
N ASN A 74 3.32 -5.24 1.52
CA ASN A 74 4.27 -6.30 1.83
C ASN A 74 5.06 -6.75 0.60
N VAL A 75 6.27 -6.23 0.42
CA VAL A 75 7.20 -6.66 -0.63
C VAL A 75 7.73 -8.08 -0.39
N ALA A 76 7.77 -8.53 0.86
CA ALA A 76 8.31 -9.83 1.24
C ALA A 76 7.28 -10.97 1.19
N VAL A 77 6.13 -10.81 0.52
CA VAL A 77 5.04 -11.80 0.51
C VAL A 77 5.44 -13.17 -0.02
N ASN A 78 6.43 -13.23 -0.93
CA ASN A 78 6.94 -14.47 -1.51
C ASN A 78 8.23 -14.96 -0.85
N LEU A 79 8.68 -14.29 0.20
CA LEU A 79 9.89 -14.64 0.94
C LEU A 79 9.56 -15.50 2.15
N LYS A 80 10.44 -16.45 2.43
CA LYS A 80 10.38 -17.18 3.70
C LYS A 80 11.07 -16.35 4.79
N PRO A 81 10.78 -16.57 6.08
CA PRO A 81 11.45 -15.87 7.17
C PRO A 81 12.99 -15.96 7.11
N GLU A 82 13.54 -17.09 6.68
CA GLU A 82 14.99 -17.29 6.48
C GLU A 82 15.58 -16.52 5.30
N ASP A 83 14.74 -15.97 4.41
CA ASP A 83 15.18 -15.11 3.31
C ASP A 83 15.40 -13.65 3.74
N ILE A 84 15.04 -13.30 4.98
CA ILE A 84 15.16 -11.97 5.57
C ILE A 84 16.22 -12.01 6.67
N GLN A 85 17.11 -11.03 6.70
CA GLN A 85 18.14 -10.96 7.72
C GLN A 85 17.52 -10.80 9.12
N PRO A 86 18.05 -11.44 10.17
CA PRO A 86 17.42 -11.43 11.49
C PRO A 86 17.16 -10.02 12.04
N TRP A 87 18.12 -9.10 11.88
CA TRP A 87 17.96 -7.71 12.32
C TRP A 87 16.82 -6.99 11.58
N ALA A 88 16.63 -7.26 10.28
CA ALA A 88 15.61 -6.63 9.45
C ALA A 88 14.23 -7.14 9.84
N GLN A 89 14.11 -8.44 10.11
CA GLN A 89 12.90 -9.06 10.64
C GLN A 89 12.54 -8.50 12.02
N THR A 90 13.51 -8.40 12.94
CA THR A 90 13.30 -7.81 14.27
C THR A 90 12.88 -6.33 14.18
N LEU A 91 13.53 -5.53 13.34
CA LEU A 91 13.19 -4.13 13.15
C LEU A 91 11.77 -3.96 12.59
N ARG A 92 11.40 -4.76 11.60
CA ARG A 92 10.04 -4.76 11.05
C ARG A 92 9.01 -5.13 12.13
N GLN A 93 9.27 -6.17 12.92
CA GLN A 93 8.39 -6.57 14.02
C GLN A 93 8.22 -5.45 15.04
N GLN A 94 9.31 -4.80 15.44
CA GLN A 94 9.27 -3.64 16.33
C GLN A 94 8.42 -2.51 15.73
N ARG A 95 8.63 -2.16 14.45
CA ARG A 95 7.86 -1.13 13.76
C ARG A 95 6.37 -1.44 13.77
N VAL A 96 5.97 -2.70 13.61
CA VAL A 96 4.55 -3.09 13.72
C VAL A 96 4.03 -2.89 15.13
N GLN A 97 4.76 -3.35 16.16
CA GLN A 97 4.37 -3.19 17.57
C GLN A 97 4.28 -1.72 18.01
N ASP A 98 5.10 -0.86 17.41
CA ASP A 98 5.05 0.59 17.64
C ASP A 98 4.01 1.31 16.75
N PHE A 99 3.05 0.57 16.16
CA PHE A 99 2.04 1.08 15.22
C PHE A 99 2.63 1.90 14.07
N ARG A 100 3.87 1.61 13.68
CA ARG A 100 4.61 2.31 12.63
C ARG A 100 4.69 3.82 12.86
N LYS A 101 4.68 4.26 14.12
CA LYS A 101 4.72 5.69 14.50
C LYS A 101 5.89 6.46 13.88
N ASP A 102 6.99 5.76 13.56
CA ASP A 102 8.20 6.34 12.95
C ASP A 102 8.25 6.15 11.43
N SER A 103 7.14 5.77 10.79
CA SER A 103 7.06 5.69 9.34
C SER A 103 7.38 7.05 8.70
N PRO A 104 8.20 7.10 7.63
CA PRO A 104 8.42 8.33 6.87
C PRO A 104 7.12 9.00 6.41
N LEU A 105 6.11 8.19 6.06
CA LEU A 105 4.76 8.66 5.70
C LEU A 105 4.15 9.55 6.78
N ALA A 106 4.27 9.14 8.04
CA ALA A 106 3.68 9.82 9.18
C ALA A 106 4.37 11.15 9.51
N ARG A 107 5.47 11.48 8.81
CA ARG A 107 6.27 12.69 9.01
C ARG A 107 6.40 13.52 7.73
N CYS A 108 5.53 13.29 6.75
CA CYS A 108 5.59 13.89 5.42
C CYS A 108 6.94 13.70 4.70
N LEU A 109 7.70 12.65 5.05
CA LEU A 109 8.97 12.34 4.39
C LEU A 109 8.73 11.45 3.17
N PRO A 110 9.64 11.44 2.17
CA PRO A 110 9.53 10.52 1.04
C PRO A 110 9.55 9.05 1.48
N VAL A 111 9.16 8.17 0.57
CA VAL A 111 9.18 6.71 0.76
C VAL A 111 9.97 6.03 -0.36
N SER A 112 10.24 4.74 -0.21
CA SER A 112 11.06 4.00 -1.17
C SER A 112 10.36 3.79 -2.51
N VAL A 113 11.16 3.51 -3.53
CA VAL A 113 10.73 3.26 -4.91
C VAL A 113 9.73 2.08 -5.05
N PRO A 114 9.85 0.94 -4.34
CA PRO A 114 8.85 -0.13 -4.40
C PRO A 114 7.47 0.36 -3.95
N PHE A 115 7.40 1.06 -2.81
CA PHE A 115 6.15 1.64 -2.31
C PHE A 115 5.49 2.53 -3.38
N LEU A 116 6.25 3.47 -3.95
CA LEU A 116 5.76 4.43 -4.93
C LEU A 116 5.28 3.79 -6.24
N ASN A 117 5.84 2.64 -6.63
CA ASN A 117 5.49 1.99 -7.88
C ASN A 117 4.34 0.99 -7.76
N PHE A 118 4.12 0.43 -6.57
CA PHE A 118 3.02 -0.50 -6.31
C PHE A 118 1.80 0.16 -5.67
N ARG A 119 1.76 1.50 -5.58
CA ARG A 119 0.64 2.25 -5.01
C ARG A 119 0.15 3.36 -5.93
N GLY A 120 -1.17 3.58 -5.93
CA GLY A 120 -1.79 4.78 -6.47
C GLY A 120 -1.57 4.99 -7.98
N LEU A 121 -1.53 6.25 -8.38
CA LEU A 121 -1.27 6.68 -9.75
C LEU A 121 0.17 7.20 -9.90
N SER A 122 0.75 6.97 -11.07
CA SER A 122 2.02 7.57 -11.48
C SER A 122 1.94 8.04 -12.93
N GLN A 123 2.32 9.28 -13.21
CA GLN A 123 2.45 9.78 -14.57
C GLN A 123 3.88 9.62 -15.06
N ILE A 124 4.04 8.97 -16.21
CA ILE A 124 5.31 8.89 -16.93
C ILE A 124 5.31 9.97 -18.01
N VAL A 125 6.38 10.76 -18.04
CA VAL A 125 6.70 11.69 -19.11
C VAL A 125 8.02 11.25 -19.73
N GLN A 126 7.97 10.79 -20.99
CA GLN A 126 9.14 10.33 -21.72
C GLN A 126 9.60 11.38 -22.71
N THR A 127 10.88 11.76 -22.63
CA THR A 127 11.56 12.59 -23.62
C THR A 127 12.80 11.86 -24.14
N SER A 128 13.49 12.46 -25.11
CA SER A 128 14.77 11.93 -25.58
C SER A 128 15.84 12.13 -24.50
N GLY A 129 16.41 11.03 -24.00
CA GLY A 129 17.47 11.03 -22.99
C GLY A 129 17.01 11.18 -21.52
N LEU A 130 15.72 11.42 -21.27
CA LEU A 130 15.19 11.56 -19.92
C LEU A 130 13.77 11.00 -19.81
N ILE A 131 13.50 10.30 -18.72
CA ILE A 131 12.14 9.93 -18.31
C ILE A 131 11.90 10.50 -16.91
N VAL A 132 10.76 11.15 -16.73
CA VAL A 132 10.29 11.64 -15.44
C VAL A 132 9.07 10.83 -15.03
N VAL A 133 9.08 10.32 -13.80
CA VAL A 133 7.93 9.66 -13.17
C VAL A 133 7.43 10.56 -12.06
N LEU A 134 6.21 11.07 -12.20
CA LEU A 134 5.50 11.81 -11.17
C LEU A 134 4.61 10.83 -10.42
N HIS A 135 4.86 10.63 -9.14
CA HIS A 135 3.96 9.84 -8.30
C HIS A 135 2.87 10.76 -7.76
N GLU A 136 1.63 10.29 -7.68
CA GLU A 136 0.54 11.08 -7.08
C GLU A 136 0.78 11.20 -5.56
N SER A 137 0.89 10.05 -4.89
CA SER A 137 0.92 9.94 -3.43
C SER A 137 2.00 8.94 -3.00
N PRO A 138 2.63 9.14 -1.84
CA PRO A 138 2.48 10.27 -0.90
C PRO A 138 3.34 11.46 -1.31
N ASN A 139 2.89 12.70 -1.08
CA ASN A 139 3.69 13.93 -1.21
C ASN A 139 4.19 14.26 -2.62
N SER A 140 3.52 13.75 -3.64
CA SER A 140 3.82 13.91 -5.06
C SER A 140 5.31 13.98 -5.46
N PRO A 141 6.17 13.03 -5.04
CA PRO A 141 7.56 13.04 -5.39
C PRO A 141 7.72 12.76 -6.88
N HIS A 142 8.75 13.34 -7.48
CA HIS A 142 9.18 13.00 -8.82
C HIS A 142 10.46 12.18 -8.77
N ARG A 143 10.57 11.23 -9.69
CA ARG A 143 11.79 10.44 -9.94
C ARG A 143 12.26 10.71 -11.36
N THR A 144 13.57 10.87 -11.50
CA THR A 144 14.21 11.06 -12.80
C THR A 144 14.98 9.81 -13.18
N ILE A 145 14.81 9.35 -14.42
CA ILE A 145 15.52 8.22 -15.02
C ILE A 145 16.26 8.73 -16.25
N TYR A 146 17.59 8.72 -16.21
CA TYR A 146 18.41 9.14 -17.34
C TYR A 146 18.51 8.03 -18.37
N THR A 147 18.14 8.33 -19.63
CA THR A 147 18.16 7.37 -20.75
C THR A 147 19.08 7.82 -21.88
N ASP A 148 19.99 8.76 -21.60
CA ASP A 148 20.95 9.34 -22.52
C ASP A 148 22.23 8.51 -22.74
N GLY A 149 22.22 7.24 -22.31
CA GLY A 149 23.33 6.31 -22.45
C GLY A 149 24.37 6.36 -21.33
N ARG A 150 24.24 7.27 -20.36
CA ARG A 150 25.08 7.27 -19.16
C ARG A 150 24.90 5.98 -18.35
N GLN A 151 25.96 5.59 -17.64
CA GLN A 151 25.96 4.39 -16.80
C GLN A 151 25.78 4.77 -15.33
N LEU A 152 25.23 3.84 -14.55
CA LEU A 152 25.20 3.96 -13.10
C LEU A 152 26.65 3.89 -12.57
N PRO A 153 27.07 4.77 -11.64
CA PRO A 153 28.40 4.67 -11.04
C PRO A 153 28.66 3.27 -10.48
N LYS A 154 29.87 2.73 -10.74
CA LYS A 154 30.26 1.41 -10.26
C LYS A 154 30.42 1.42 -8.75
N ASP A 155 31.07 2.45 -8.24
CA ASP A 155 31.17 2.72 -6.82
C ASP A 155 30.00 3.60 -6.38
N VAL A 156 29.12 3.04 -5.56
CA VAL A 156 27.96 3.78 -5.03
C VAL A 156 28.33 4.81 -3.99
N SER A 157 29.55 4.78 -3.44
CA SER A 157 30.03 5.83 -2.55
C SER A 157 30.24 7.17 -3.28
N GLU A 158 30.29 7.16 -4.62
CA GLU A 158 30.28 8.37 -5.45
C GLU A 158 28.90 9.04 -5.51
N LEU A 159 27.83 8.33 -5.12
CA LEU A 159 26.47 8.86 -5.09
C LEU A 159 26.17 9.43 -3.70
N ASN A 160 25.64 10.65 -3.65
CA ASN A 160 25.01 11.15 -2.43
C ASN A 160 23.74 10.34 -2.14
N PRO A 161 23.62 9.66 -0.99
CA PRO A 161 22.43 8.87 -0.68
C PRO A 161 21.16 9.72 -0.63
N THR A 162 20.12 9.31 -1.36
CA THR A 162 18.82 10.00 -1.40
C THR A 162 17.66 9.03 -1.23
N TRP A 163 16.45 9.54 -1.03
CA TRP A 163 15.27 8.69 -0.83
C TRP A 163 14.92 7.82 -2.05
N LEU A 164 15.10 8.36 -3.26
CA LEU A 164 14.71 7.73 -4.53
C LEU A 164 15.90 7.24 -5.36
N GLY A 165 17.12 7.44 -4.86
CA GLY A 165 18.35 7.04 -5.52
C GLY A 165 18.61 7.75 -6.85
N TYR A 166 19.61 7.26 -7.55
CA TYR A 166 19.97 7.65 -8.91
C TYR A 166 19.56 6.54 -9.87
N SER A 167 18.90 6.89 -10.99
CA SER A 167 18.35 5.91 -11.94
C SER A 167 18.87 6.15 -13.36
N VAL A 168 19.35 5.08 -13.99
CA VAL A 168 19.69 5.06 -15.41
C VAL A 168 18.88 4.00 -16.13
N GLY A 169 18.50 4.25 -17.37
CA GLY A 169 17.70 3.32 -18.16
C GLY A 169 18.30 3.07 -19.55
N HIS A 170 18.16 1.83 -20.02
CA HIS A 170 18.49 1.44 -21.39
C HIS A 170 17.39 0.56 -21.99
N TRP A 171 17.30 0.55 -23.31
CA TRP A 171 16.32 -0.26 -24.02
C TRP A 171 16.89 -1.62 -24.40
N GLU A 172 16.25 -2.69 -23.97
CA GLU A 172 16.41 -4.05 -24.48
C GLU A 172 15.22 -4.35 -25.40
N GLN A 173 15.43 -4.21 -26.71
CA GLN A 173 14.35 -4.27 -27.70
C GLN A 173 13.26 -3.22 -27.37
N ASP A 174 12.07 -3.69 -26.98
CA ASP A 174 10.88 -2.92 -26.61
C ASP A 174 10.66 -2.88 -25.07
N THR A 175 11.65 -3.28 -24.27
CA THR A 175 11.62 -3.22 -22.81
C THR A 175 12.61 -2.18 -22.30
N LEU A 176 12.12 -1.22 -21.51
CA LEU A 176 13.00 -0.31 -20.78
C LEU A 176 13.49 -1.02 -19.51
N VAL A 177 14.80 -1.17 -19.37
CA VAL A 177 15.45 -1.68 -18.17
C VAL A 177 16.02 -0.50 -17.42
N ILE A 178 15.68 -0.38 -16.14
CA ILE A 178 16.12 0.71 -15.28
C ILE A 178 16.95 0.11 -14.15
N ASN A 179 18.13 0.67 -13.91
CA ASN A 179 18.98 0.31 -12.78
C ASN A 179 19.12 1.50 -11.83
N SER A 180 18.93 1.24 -10.55
CA SER A 180 18.98 2.26 -9.51
C SER A 180 19.80 1.85 -8.30
N ALA A 181 20.50 2.84 -7.74
CA ALA A 181 21.31 2.73 -6.52
C ALA A 181 21.45 4.10 -5.84
N GLY A 182 22.23 4.20 -4.76
CA GLY A 182 22.43 5.46 -4.04
C GLY A 182 21.23 5.85 -3.19
N PHE A 183 20.54 4.85 -2.63
CA PHE A 183 19.45 5.06 -1.68
C PHE A 183 20.01 5.34 -0.29
N ASN A 184 19.33 6.16 0.50
CA ASN A 184 19.59 6.26 1.95
C ASN A 184 18.92 5.10 2.71
N ASP A 185 19.21 4.97 4.00
CA ASP A 185 18.64 3.94 4.89
C ASP A 185 17.37 4.40 5.66
N LEU A 186 16.85 5.59 5.32
CA LEU A 186 15.66 6.18 5.96
C LEU A 186 14.35 5.69 5.35
N GLY A 187 14.37 5.23 4.10
CA GLY A 187 13.21 4.72 3.38
C GLY A 187 12.71 3.39 3.93
N TRP A 188 11.39 3.18 3.84
CA TRP A 188 10.76 1.88 4.09
C TRP A 188 10.31 1.32 2.75
N LEU A 189 10.57 0.04 2.48
CA LEU A 189 10.22 -0.60 1.21
C LEU A 189 8.71 -0.68 1.00
N ASP A 190 7.94 -0.76 2.09
CA ASP A 190 6.49 -0.89 2.11
C ASP A 190 5.85 -0.32 3.39
N VAL A 191 4.50 -0.26 3.43
CA VAL A 191 3.73 0.03 4.66
C VAL A 191 4.04 -0.99 5.75
N GLY A 192 4.36 -2.23 5.39
CA GLY A 192 4.70 -3.33 6.29
C GLY A 192 5.93 -3.08 7.16
N GLY A 193 6.73 -2.05 6.85
CA GLY A 193 7.87 -1.60 7.64
C GLY A 193 9.17 -2.33 7.33
N HIS A 194 9.27 -3.01 6.19
CA HIS A 194 10.53 -3.62 5.78
C HIS A 194 11.59 -2.53 5.54
N PRO A 195 12.79 -2.67 6.14
CA PRO A 195 13.85 -1.70 5.97
C PRO A 195 14.49 -1.80 4.59
N GLN A 196 15.12 -0.71 4.16
CA GLN A 196 16.14 -0.72 3.12
C GLN A 196 17.47 -0.27 3.73
N THR A 197 18.58 -0.58 3.06
CA THR A 197 19.91 -0.08 3.39
C THR A 197 20.51 0.66 2.20
N GLU A 198 21.63 1.35 2.42
CA GLU A 198 22.39 1.98 1.33
C GLU A 198 22.99 0.97 0.33
N SER A 199 22.94 -0.34 0.64
CA SER A 199 23.32 -1.41 -0.29
C SER A 199 22.20 -1.81 -1.25
N LEU A 200 21.01 -1.24 -1.11
CA LEU A 200 19.88 -1.48 -2.01
C LEU A 200 20.23 -1.15 -3.47
N ARG A 201 19.96 -2.11 -4.34
CA ARG A 201 19.93 -1.98 -5.79
C ARG A 201 18.54 -2.39 -6.26
N ILE A 202 18.00 -1.63 -7.21
CA ILE A 202 16.72 -1.93 -7.85
C ILE A 202 16.95 -2.05 -9.34
N THR A 203 16.46 -3.16 -9.92
CA THR A 203 16.37 -3.33 -11.37
C THR A 203 14.90 -3.44 -11.76
N GLU A 204 14.41 -2.51 -12.57
CA GLU A 204 13.04 -2.52 -13.09
C GLU A 204 13.03 -2.88 -14.58
N ARG A 205 11.96 -3.54 -15.02
CA ARG A 205 11.69 -3.82 -16.44
C ARG A 205 10.28 -3.37 -16.78
N LEU A 206 10.16 -2.44 -17.72
CA LEU A 206 8.90 -1.88 -18.18
C LEU A 206 8.67 -2.27 -19.64
N ARG A 207 7.56 -2.95 -19.94
CA ARG A 207 7.18 -3.32 -21.30
C ARG A 207 5.71 -2.95 -21.56
N ARG A 208 5.49 -1.98 -22.45
CA ARG A 208 4.14 -1.57 -22.87
C ARG A 208 3.64 -2.53 -23.95
N ARG A 209 2.67 -3.39 -23.60
CA ARG A 209 2.11 -4.39 -24.55
C ARG A 209 1.22 -3.75 -25.60
N ASP A 210 0.37 -2.85 -25.15
CA ASP A 210 -0.65 -2.15 -25.93
C ASP A 210 -0.86 -0.74 -25.33
N VAL A 211 -1.86 -0.01 -25.80
CA VAL A 211 -2.15 1.32 -25.25
C VAL A 211 -2.40 1.28 -23.74
N GLY A 212 -3.09 0.27 -23.22
CA GLY A 212 -3.63 0.25 -21.87
C GLY A 212 -2.81 -0.51 -20.83
N HIS A 213 -1.86 -1.36 -21.23
CA HIS A 213 -1.21 -2.30 -20.33
C HIS A 213 0.32 -2.18 -20.36
N LEU A 214 0.89 -1.95 -19.19
CA LEU A 214 2.31 -1.87 -18.94
C LEU A 214 2.72 -3.01 -18.02
N GLU A 215 3.43 -3.99 -18.55
CA GLU A 215 4.07 -5.03 -17.75
C GLU A 215 5.19 -4.40 -16.93
N TYR A 216 5.20 -4.68 -15.63
CA TYR A 216 6.17 -4.12 -14.70
C TYR A 216 6.75 -5.20 -13.80
N GLU A 217 8.06 -5.33 -13.86
CA GLU A 217 8.85 -6.17 -12.96
C GLU A 217 9.83 -5.30 -12.17
N MET A 218 9.99 -5.60 -10.89
CA MET A 218 11.00 -4.98 -10.03
C MET A 218 11.77 -6.07 -9.30
N THR A 219 13.08 -6.09 -9.48
CA THR A 219 13.99 -6.91 -8.67
C THR A 219 14.64 -6.04 -7.61
N ILE A 220 14.51 -6.48 -6.35
CA ILE A 220 15.10 -5.85 -5.17
C ILE A 220 16.31 -6.69 -4.78
N ASP A 221 17.47 -6.06 -4.69
CA ASP A 221 18.72 -6.64 -4.20
C ASP A 221 19.29 -5.75 -3.09
N ASP A 222 19.13 -6.17 -1.84
CA ASP A 222 19.72 -5.51 -0.68
C ASP A 222 20.31 -6.60 0.23
N PRO A 223 21.59 -6.98 0.02
CA PRO A 223 22.20 -8.12 0.71
C PRO A 223 22.37 -7.91 2.21
N LYS A 224 22.24 -6.66 2.68
CA LYS A 224 22.26 -6.35 4.11
C LYS A 224 20.91 -6.59 4.77
N ALA A 225 19.79 -6.49 4.05
CA ALA A 225 18.44 -6.71 4.57
C ALA A 225 17.85 -8.09 4.21
N PHE A 226 18.23 -8.66 3.07
CA PHE A 226 17.75 -9.94 2.54
C PHE A 226 18.90 -10.88 2.22
N THR A 227 18.65 -12.19 2.21
CA THR A 227 19.70 -13.19 1.92
C THR A 227 19.87 -13.47 0.42
N LYS A 228 18.93 -13.01 -0.41
CA LYS A 228 18.96 -13.14 -1.87
C LYS A 228 18.12 -12.04 -2.54
N PRO A 229 18.40 -11.70 -3.80
CA PRO A 229 17.51 -10.86 -4.60
C PRO A 229 16.15 -11.54 -4.82
N PHE A 230 15.11 -10.73 -4.98
CA PHE A 230 13.77 -11.23 -5.29
C PHE A 230 13.01 -10.29 -6.22
N THR A 231 12.08 -10.84 -6.99
CA THR A 231 11.35 -10.10 -8.03
C THR A 231 9.86 -10.02 -7.73
N LEU A 232 9.32 -8.81 -7.86
CA LEU A 232 7.90 -8.47 -7.80
C LEU A 232 7.37 -8.21 -9.20
N ARG A 233 6.15 -8.66 -9.50
CA ARG A 233 5.51 -8.49 -10.81
C ARG A 233 4.07 -8.01 -10.65
N ALA A 234 3.73 -6.88 -11.26
CA ALA A 234 2.36 -6.38 -11.28
C ALA A 234 2.11 -5.50 -12.50
N ASP A 235 1.13 -5.85 -13.33
CA ASP A 235 0.79 -5.05 -14.51
C ASP A 235 0.13 -3.73 -14.11
N LYS A 236 0.60 -2.62 -14.69
CA LYS A 236 0.00 -1.29 -14.57
C LYS A 236 -1.01 -1.06 -15.69
N THR A 237 -2.10 -0.35 -15.38
CA THR A 237 -3.15 0.00 -16.35
C THR A 237 -3.20 1.50 -16.61
N LEU A 238 -3.36 1.89 -17.88
CA LEU A 238 -3.47 3.30 -18.26
C LEU A 238 -4.78 3.88 -17.70
N VAL A 239 -4.69 5.10 -17.18
CA VAL A 239 -5.84 5.92 -16.78
C VAL A 239 -5.95 7.07 -17.78
N PRO A 240 -6.64 6.87 -18.92
CA PRO A 240 -6.85 7.92 -19.90
C PRO A 240 -7.87 8.95 -19.40
N ASP A 241 -7.93 10.09 -20.10
CA ASP A 241 -8.91 11.17 -19.89
C ASP A 241 -8.90 11.69 -18.44
N SER A 242 -7.70 11.73 -17.85
CA SER A 242 -7.46 12.09 -16.45
C SER A 242 -6.25 13.01 -16.31
N VAL A 243 -6.14 13.62 -15.14
CA VAL A 243 -5.01 14.46 -14.73
C VAL A 243 -4.46 13.91 -13.42
N LEU A 244 -3.14 13.86 -13.28
CA LEU A 244 -2.51 13.52 -12.01
C LEU A 244 -2.67 14.73 -11.08
N LEU A 245 -3.22 14.53 -9.90
CA LEU A 245 -3.40 15.59 -8.91
C LEU A 245 -2.26 15.56 -7.89
N GLU A 246 -1.96 16.71 -7.31
CA GLU A 246 -1.05 16.80 -6.19
C GLU A 246 -1.66 16.18 -4.92
N ASP A 247 -0.86 15.40 -4.21
CA ASP A 247 -1.08 14.97 -2.83
C ASP A 247 -0.05 15.68 -1.96
N ILE A 248 -0.52 16.52 -1.05
CA ILE A 248 0.33 17.35 -0.19
C ILE A 248 0.06 16.99 1.27
N CYS A 249 1.06 16.42 1.94
CA CYS A 249 1.10 16.37 3.39
C CYS A 249 1.49 17.76 3.91
N ASP A 250 0.48 18.56 4.24
CA ASP A 250 0.64 19.91 4.78
C ASP A 250 0.55 19.94 6.30
N ASN A 251 1.33 20.84 6.92
CA ASN A 251 1.25 21.22 8.32
C ASN A 251 1.21 20.04 9.31
N GLU A 252 2.05 19.03 9.10
CA GLU A 252 2.03 17.87 9.99
C GLU A 252 2.54 18.22 11.40
N ARG A 253 1.63 18.14 12.37
CA ARG A 253 1.83 18.39 13.81
C ARG A 253 1.40 17.21 14.67
N SER A 254 0.63 16.29 14.10
CA SER A 254 0.04 15.15 14.81
C SER A 254 1.04 14.04 15.11
N GLY A 255 2.21 14.04 14.49
CA GLY A 255 3.26 13.05 14.70
C GLY A 255 3.70 12.95 16.17
N THR A 256 3.61 14.05 16.92
CA THR A 256 3.88 14.08 18.37
C THR A 256 2.85 13.30 19.21
N HIS A 257 1.67 13.04 18.66
CA HIS A 257 0.60 12.27 19.28
C HIS A 257 0.61 10.79 18.87
N LEU A 258 1.50 10.39 17.94
CA LEU A 258 1.67 8.99 17.59
C LEU A 258 2.33 8.25 18.74
N VAL A 259 1.66 7.20 19.20
CA VAL A 259 2.09 6.39 20.34
C VAL A 259 2.27 4.94 19.92
N SER A 260 3.24 4.28 20.55
CA SER A 260 3.45 2.84 20.40
C SER A 260 2.28 2.03 20.96
N GLY A 261 2.24 0.75 20.58
CA GLY A 261 1.48 -0.24 21.32
C GLY A 261 1.98 -0.41 22.74
N MET A 262 1.13 -1.01 23.57
CA MET A 262 1.50 -1.47 24.90
C MET A 262 2.31 -2.76 24.76
N LYS A 263 3.49 -2.82 25.38
CA LYS A 263 4.21 -4.09 25.49
C LYS A 263 3.62 -4.91 26.61
N LEU A 264 3.11 -6.09 26.27
CA LEU A 264 2.66 -7.08 27.24
C LEU A 264 3.70 -8.19 27.34
N ALA A 265 3.98 -8.64 28.56
CA ALA A 265 4.89 -9.75 28.76
C ALA A 265 4.30 -11.04 28.16
N PRO A 266 5.12 -11.96 27.62
CA PRO A 266 4.63 -13.19 26.99
C PRO A 266 3.69 -14.02 27.88
N GLU A 267 3.89 -13.99 29.20
CA GLU A 267 3.05 -14.71 30.17
C GLU A 267 1.66 -14.09 30.31
N ILE A 268 1.52 -12.79 30.06
CA ILE A 268 0.22 -12.11 29.99
C ILE A 268 -0.47 -12.48 28.68
N LEU A 269 0.26 -12.40 27.55
CA LEU A 269 -0.28 -12.78 26.23
C LEU A 269 -0.77 -14.23 26.21
N ALA A 270 -0.03 -15.15 26.86
CA ALA A 270 -0.37 -16.56 26.94
C ALA A 270 -1.76 -16.82 27.57
N LYS A 271 -2.25 -15.92 28.42
CA LYS A 271 -3.60 -16.02 29.02
C LYS A 271 -4.71 -15.93 27.97
N TYR A 272 -4.44 -15.26 26.84
CA TYR A 272 -5.39 -15.06 25.74
C TYR A 272 -5.33 -16.18 24.69
N ALA A 273 -4.29 -17.01 24.69
CA ALA A 273 -4.16 -18.11 23.75
C ALA A 273 -5.30 -19.13 23.90
N GLY A 274 -5.80 -19.66 22.79
CA GLY A 274 -6.88 -20.65 22.78
C GLY A 274 -7.79 -20.52 21.55
N THR A 275 -8.80 -21.37 21.51
CA THR A 275 -9.82 -21.36 20.46
C THR A 275 -11.04 -20.58 20.92
N TYR A 276 -11.58 -19.76 20.02
CA TYR A 276 -12.76 -18.93 20.26
C TYR A 276 -13.79 -19.20 19.17
N GLU A 277 -15.03 -19.48 19.54
CA GLU A 277 -16.12 -19.86 18.63
C GLU A 277 -17.13 -18.71 18.49
N PHE A 278 -17.27 -18.18 17.26
CA PHE A 278 -18.29 -17.17 16.91
C PHE A 278 -19.67 -17.79 16.67
N GLY A 279 -19.71 -19.10 16.39
CA GLY A 279 -20.92 -19.86 16.08
C GLY A 279 -20.56 -21.22 15.47
N PRO A 280 -21.55 -22.05 15.15
CA PRO A 280 -21.31 -23.40 14.60
C PRO A 280 -20.40 -23.36 13.36
N GLY A 281 -19.23 -24.00 13.45
CA GLY A 281 -18.27 -24.11 12.35
C GLY A 281 -17.40 -22.86 12.09
N ARG A 282 -17.56 -21.77 12.84
CA ARG A 282 -16.71 -20.57 12.74
C ARG A 282 -15.92 -20.35 14.02
N GLN A 283 -14.61 -20.54 13.93
CA GLN A 283 -13.69 -20.37 15.04
C GLN A 283 -12.50 -19.48 14.66
N ALA A 284 -11.93 -18.81 15.65
CA ALA A 284 -10.62 -18.19 15.59
C ALA A 284 -9.67 -18.87 16.56
N VAL A 285 -8.43 -19.09 16.14
CA VAL A 285 -7.36 -19.62 16.99
C VAL A 285 -6.42 -18.47 17.35
N VAL A 286 -6.30 -18.19 18.64
CA VAL A 286 -5.39 -17.20 19.18
C VAL A 286 -4.13 -17.91 19.68
N ALA A 287 -2.98 -17.49 19.18
CA ALA A 287 -1.67 -18.00 19.54
C ALA A 287 -0.73 -16.85 19.93
N VAL A 288 0.37 -17.20 20.60
CA VAL A 288 1.42 -16.25 20.99
C VAL A 288 2.72 -16.68 20.33
N SER A 289 3.43 -15.73 19.71
CA SER A 289 4.74 -15.94 19.12
C SER A 289 5.67 -14.81 19.56
N GLY A 290 6.59 -15.10 20.48
CA GLY A 290 7.41 -14.07 21.12
C GLY A 290 6.54 -13.10 21.92
N ASP A 291 6.58 -11.81 21.58
CA ASP A 291 5.79 -10.73 22.17
C ASP A 291 4.53 -10.38 21.34
N GLN A 292 4.11 -11.27 20.43
CA GLN A 292 3.04 -11.01 19.47
C GLN A 292 1.83 -11.89 19.71
N LEU A 293 0.64 -11.28 19.61
CA LEU A 293 -0.63 -12.01 19.53
C LEU A 293 -0.95 -12.29 18.06
N ILE A 294 -1.11 -13.57 17.73
CA ILE A 294 -1.48 -14.03 16.39
C ILE A 294 -2.89 -14.60 16.45
N ILE A 295 -3.79 -14.07 15.62
CA ILE A 295 -5.17 -14.55 15.51
C ILE A 295 -5.38 -15.15 14.12
N GLN A 296 -5.77 -16.42 14.07
CA GLN A 296 -6.13 -17.11 12.84
C GLN A 296 -7.65 -17.25 12.79
N ASP A 297 -8.31 -16.38 12.02
CA ASP A 297 -9.75 -16.44 11.73
C ASP A 297 -9.93 -16.71 10.24
N SER A 298 -10.58 -17.81 9.87
CA SER A 298 -10.82 -18.14 8.46
C SER A 298 -11.71 -17.13 7.75
N ALA A 299 -12.53 -16.37 8.48
CA ALA A 299 -13.33 -15.28 7.92
C ALA A 299 -12.48 -14.03 7.62
N HIS A 300 -11.32 -13.90 8.27
CA HIS A 300 -10.40 -12.77 8.13
C HIS A 300 -8.94 -13.28 8.03
N PRO A 301 -8.60 -14.09 7.00
CA PRO A 301 -7.32 -14.81 6.94
C PRO A 301 -6.09 -13.90 6.88
N ALA A 302 -6.30 -12.66 6.48
CA ALA A 302 -5.33 -11.61 6.28
C ALA A 302 -4.97 -10.89 7.61
N ASP A 303 -5.94 -10.82 8.53
CA ASP A 303 -5.87 -10.07 9.78
C ASP A 303 -5.29 -10.93 10.90
N ARG A 304 -3.97 -11.11 10.89
CA ARG A 304 -3.30 -12.08 11.77
C ARG A 304 -2.59 -11.46 12.97
N LEU A 305 -1.89 -10.36 12.76
CA LEU A 305 -1.01 -9.79 13.77
C LEU A 305 -1.71 -8.65 14.50
N PHE A 306 -1.88 -8.82 15.80
CA PHE A 306 -2.57 -7.90 16.68
C PHE A 306 -1.62 -7.30 17.72
N VAL A 307 -1.69 -5.97 17.86
CA VAL A 307 -0.83 -5.17 18.74
C VAL A 307 -1.65 -4.68 19.92
N ALA A 308 -1.15 -4.85 21.14
CA ALA A 308 -1.90 -4.47 22.33
C ALA A 308 -2.03 -2.94 22.43
N ARG A 309 -3.25 -2.48 22.74
CA ARG A 309 -3.57 -1.09 23.08
C ARG A 309 -3.81 -0.92 24.58
N SER A 310 -4.37 -1.94 25.21
CA SER A 310 -4.48 -2.09 26.65
C SER A 310 -4.17 -3.55 27.02
N GLU A 311 -4.32 -3.93 28.30
CA GLU A 311 -4.14 -5.33 28.69
C GLU A 311 -5.10 -6.28 27.97
N THR A 312 -6.30 -5.84 27.61
CA THR A 312 -7.35 -6.68 27.01
C THR A 312 -7.75 -6.29 25.59
N ILE A 313 -7.41 -5.08 25.13
CA ILE A 313 -7.75 -4.59 23.79
C ILE A 313 -6.51 -4.65 22.91
N PHE A 314 -6.68 -5.26 21.75
CA PHE A 314 -5.67 -5.40 20.70
C PHE A 314 -6.21 -4.84 19.40
N LEU A 315 -5.34 -4.19 18.63
CA LEU A 315 -5.67 -3.62 17.33
C LEU A 315 -4.99 -4.42 16.23
N SER A 316 -5.69 -4.62 15.12
CA SER A 316 -5.08 -5.18 13.92
C SER A 316 -3.91 -4.32 13.47
N SER A 317 -2.85 -4.96 13.00
CA SER A 317 -1.73 -4.28 12.36
C SER A 317 -1.95 -3.96 10.87
N VAL A 318 -3.06 -4.42 10.28
CA VAL A 318 -3.33 -4.39 8.83
C VAL A 318 -4.73 -3.88 8.46
N SER A 319 -5.66 -3.84 9.41
CA SER A 319 -7.05 -3.41 9.22
C SER A 319 -7.48 -2.42 10.33
N MET A 320 -8.71 -1.93 10.26
CA MET A 320 -9.31 -1.14 11.35
C MET A 320 -9.95 -2.01 12.44
N ALA A 321 -9.71 -3.32 12.41
CA ALA A 321 -10.30 -4.22 13.37
C ALA A 321 -9.63 -4.09 14.75
N SER A 322 -10.43 -4.37 15.77
CA SER A 322 -9.97 -4.52 17.15
C SER A 322 -10.53 -5.82 17.74
N VAL A 323 -9.79 -6.36 18.69
CA VAL A 323 -10.18 -7.52 19.48
C VAL A 323 -10.07 -7.16 20.95
N GLU A 324 -11.12 -7.45 21.71
CA GLU A 324 -11.16 -7.28 23.15
C GLU A 324 -11.41 -8.63 23.84
N PHE A 325 -10.55 -8.99 24.78
CA PHE A 325 -10.74 -10.18 25.60
C PHE A 325 -11.51 -9.86 26.88
N VAL A 326 -12.62 -10.56 27.09
CA VAL A 326 -13.48 -10.39 28.26
C VAL A 326 -13.09 -11.42 29.32
N LYS A 327 -12.90 -10.94 30.56
CA LYS A 327 -12.57 -11.75 31.73
C LYS A 327 -13.78 -11.88 32.64
N ASN A 328 -13.94 -13.03 33.31
CA ASN A 328 -14.92 -13.19 34.38
C ASN A 328 -14.44 -12.57 35.71
N ALA A 329 -15.24 -12.67 36.77
CA ALA A 329 -14.91 -12.13 38.10
C ALA A 329 -13.63 -12.73 38.71
N GLN A 330 -13.22 -13.91 38.26
CA GLN A 330 -11.99 -14.60 38.68
C GLN A 330 -10.79 -14.25 37.79
N GLY A 331 -10.94 -13.32 36.84
CA GLY A 331 -9.88 -12.90 35.92
C GLY A 331 -9.59 -13.88 34.77
N THR A 332 -10.41 -14.92 34.60
CA THR A 332 -10.26 -15.91 33.52
C THR A 332 -10.88 -15.38 32.24
N VAL A 333 -10.16 -15.46 31.12
CA VAL A 333 -10.65 -15.07 29.80
C VAL A 333 -11.73 -16.04 29.34
N THR A 334 -12.93 -15.52 29.08
CA THR A 334 -14.12 -16.31 28.69
C THR A 334 -14.61 -16.00 27.28
N GLN A 335 -14.34 -14.80 26.76
CA GLN A 335 -14.81 -14.38 25.45
C GLN A 335 -13.78 -13.50 24.75
N MET A 336 -13.93 -13.41 23.43
CA MET A 336 -13.23 -12.50 22.55
C MET A 336 -14.26 -11.73 21.73
N VAL A 337 -14.19 -10.40 21.74
CA VAL A 337 -15.10 -9.54 20.97
C VAL A 337 -14.31 -8.86 19.87
N ARG A 338 -14.61 -9.20 18.61
CA ARG A 338 -14.03 -8.55 17.42
C ARG A 338 -14.91 -7.39 16.98
N ARG A 339 -14.32 -6.23 16.69
CA ARG A 339 -15.04 -5.06 16.17
C ARG A 339 -14.37 -4.50 14.93
N GLU A 340 -15.15 -4.23 13.89
CA GLU A 340 -14.70 -3.62 12.64
C GLU A 340 -15.88 -2.95 11.91
N GLY A 341 -15.67 -1.75 11.36
CA GLY A 341 -16.70 -1.07 10.54
C GLY A 341 -18.03 -0.83 11.28
N GLY A 342 -17.98 -0.61 12.60
CA GLY A 342 -19.17 -0.44 13.45
C GLY A 342 -19.90 -1.74 13.79
N LYS A 343 -19.45 -2.89 13.29
CA LYS A 343 -19.98 -4.22 13.65
C LYS A 343 -19.20 -4.81 14.82
N SER A 344 -19.87 -5.63 15.62
CA SER A 344 -19.28 -6.36 16.74
C SER A 344 -19.70 -7.83 16.69
N GLU A 345 -18.72 -8.72 16.83
CA GLU A 345 -18.92 -10.17 16.83
C GLU A 345 -18.29 -10.75 18.10
N THR A 346 -19.04 -11.54 18.85
CA THR A 346 -18.55 -12.16 20.10
C THR A 346 -18.30 -13.63 19.88
N ALA A 347 -17.13 -14.09 20.31
CA ALA A 347 -16.74 -15.49 20.31
C ALA A 347 -16.55 -15.99 21.74
N ALA A 348 -17.16 -17.13 22.07
CA ALA A 348 -16.95 -17.79 23.35
C ALA A 348 -15.64 -18.59 23.32
N ARG A 349 -14.84 -18.54 24.38
CA ARG A 349 -13.64 -19.36 24.48
C ARG A 349 -14.04 -20.82 24.65
N SER A 350 -13.57 -21.69 23.76
CA SER A 350 -13.81 -23.13 23.86
C SER A 350 -13.13 -23.68 25.12
N ALA A 351 -13.78 -24.64 25.79
CA ALA A 351 -13.11 -25.41 26.83
C ALA A 351 -11.92 -26.17 26.22
N ALA A 352 -10.79 -26.23 26.94
CA ALA A 352 -9.66 -27.04 26.51
C ALA A 352 -10.15 -28.48 26.32
N ARG A 353 -10.08 -29.00 25.09
CA ARG A 353 -10.31 -30.44 24.86
C ARG A 353 -9.07 -31.14 25.41
N ASN A 354 -9.24 -31.83 26.54
CA ASN A 354 -8.22 -32.72 27.10
C ASN A 354 -7.86 -33.84 26.13
#